data_AF-A0A6P6VH64-F1
#
_entry.id   AF-A0A6P6VH64-F1
#
_cell.length_a   1.000
_cell.length_b   1.000
_cell.length_c   1.000
_cell.angle_alpha   90.00
_cell.angle_beta   90.00
_cell.angle_gamma   90.00
#
_symmetry.space_group_name_H-M   'P 1'
#
loop_
_entity.id
_entity.type
_entity.pdbx_description
1 polymer ?
#
loop_
_entity_poly.entity_id
_entity_poly.type
_entity_poly.pdbx_seq_one_letter_code
_entity_poly.pdbx_strand_id
1 'polypeptide(L)'
;MFKKFNFDTEWAVRLISRITNDEDIPIEGDTIVKQLLALQINAEKFFFGIRKSLVEFDEVLEVQRKHVYDLRQSILTGNSESTSQHIFQYMQAVVDEIVFKNVNPLKHPSCWSLGKLLKEYNDIAEELLNDCFAGITEESFGKSLSQLHELNSVNINDFHLPNLPKPPNSFRGIRAKSSSLRRWLAICTDDSTPDGKYRATANLLRKYLGDFMIASYLKVIQASGYDAMYIKEIERAVLVKTLDCFWRDHLVNMNRLSSAVNVRSFGHRNPLEEYKIDGCRFFISMLSATRRLTVESLIHYWSSPMESEELYV
;
A
#
# COMPACT_ATOMS: atom_id res chain seq x y z
N MET A 1 44.49 3.76 -8.84
CA MET A 1 43.40 4.74 -9.08
C MET A 1 43.09 4.88 -10.57
N PHE A 2 44.09 5.14 -11.42
CA PHE A 2 43.92 5.40 -12.85
C PHE A 2 43.41 4.23 -13.71
N LYS A 3 43.74 2.97 -13.38
CA LYS A 3 43.20 1.78 -14.07
C LYS A 3 41.66 1.69 -14.03
N LYS A 4 40.99 2.34 -13.07
CA LYS A 4 39.52 2.35 -12.94
C LYS A 4 38.82 3.25 -13.97
N PHE A 5 39.57 4.11 -14.66
CA PHE A 5 39.05 5.09 -15.64
C PHE A 5 39.45 4.74 -17.09
N ASN A 6 39.69 3.46 -17.40
CA ASN A 6 40.11 3.00 -18.73
C ASN A 6 41.39 3.68 -19.25
N PHE A 7 42.30 4.04 -18.34
CA PHE A 7 43.61 4.55 -18.73
C PHE A 7 44.69 3.54 -18.36
N ASP A 8 45.30 2.94 -19.37
CA ASP A 8 46.53 2.18 -19.20
C ASP A 8 47.67 3.17 -18.99
N THR A 9 47.88 3.62 -17.74
CA THR A 9 48.94 4.57 -17.41
C THR A 9 50.33 4.00 -17.66
N GLU A 10 50.47 2.70 -17.90
CA GLU A 10 51.78 2.07 -18.06
C GLU A 10 52.51 2.61 -19.29
N TRP A 11 51.84 2.82 -20.42
CA TRP A 11 52.50 3.38 -21.61
C TRP A 11 52.87 4.86 -21.39
N ALA A 12 51.99 5.65 -20.76
CA ALA A 12 52.22 7.08 -20.53
C ALA A 12 53.34 7.31 -19.51
N VAL A 13 53.37 6.54 -18.41
CA VAL A 13 54.44 6.56 -17.42
C VAL A 13 55.77 6.08 -18.01
N ARG A 14 55.76 5.03 -18.85
CA ARG A 14 56.96 4.57 -19.58
C ARG A 14 57.45 5.61 -20.61
N LEU A 15 56.53 6.33 -21.24
CA LEU A 15 56.89 7.39 -22.18
C LEU A 15 57.49 8.60 -21.44
N ILE A 16 56.87 9.01 -20.34
CA ILE A 16 57.33 10.14 -19.51
C ILE A 16 58.72 9.85 -18.93
N SER A 17 58.91 8.68 -18.28
CA SER A 17 60.23 8.25 -17.76
C SER A 17 61.32 8.20 -18.84
N ARG A 18 60.98 7.76 -20.06
CA ARG A 18 61.93 7.75 -21.19
C ARG A 18 62.28 9.16 -21.70
N ILE A 19 61.38 10.13 -21.55
CA ILE A 19 61.61 11.53 -21.96
C ILE A 19 62.36 12.30 -20.88
N THR A 20 62.04 12.10 -19.60
CA THR A 20 62.68 12.79 -18.47
C THR A 20 63.94 12.10 -17.97
N ASN A 21 64.24 10.89 -18.46
CA ASN A 21 65.39 10.09 -18.04
C ASN A 21 65.45 9.87 -16.51
N ASP A 22 64.27 9.79 -15.89
CA ASP A 22 64.04 9.74 -14.43
C ASP A 22 64.62 10.92 -13.61
N GLU A 23 64.92 12.06 -14.24
CA GLU A 23 65.26 13.30 -13.55
C GLU A 23 64.03 14.16 -13.24
N ASP A 24 64.02 14.85 -12.09
CA ASP A 24 62.95 15.76 -11.65
C ASP A 24 62.97 17.08 -12.46
N ILE A 25 62.64 17.00 -13.75
CA ILE A 25 62.58 18.14 -14.68
C ILE A 25 61.12 18.56 -14.91
N PRO A 26 60.80 19.86 -14.96
CA PRO A 26 59.47 20.33 -15.36
C PRO A 26 59.09 19.83 -16.75
N ILE A 27 57.93 19.17 -16.85
CA ILE A 27 57.38 18.68 -18.12
C ILE A 27 56.37 19.69 -18.65
N GLU A 28 56.64 20.26 -19.82
CA GLU A 28 55.72 21.18 -20.49
C GLU A 28 55.35 20.63 -21.88
N GLY A 29 54.05 20.47 -22.14
CA GLY A 29 53.56 19.96 -23.41
C GLY A 29 52.05 19.98 -23.53
N ASP A 30 51.53 20.68 -24.55
CA ASP A 30 50.09 20.83 -24.80
C ASP A 30 49.39 19.46 -25.00
N THR A 31 50.09 18.46 -25.53
CA THR A 31 49.59 17.08 -25.70
C THR A 31 49.37 16.38 -24.36
N ILE A 32 50.27 16.58 -23.39
CA ILE A 32 50.17 15.99 -22.04
C ILE A 32 49.05 16.68 -21.26
N VAL A 33 48.95 18.02 -21.37
CA VAL A 33 47.84 18.79 -20.78
C VAL A 33 46.49 18.32 -21.33
N LYS A 34 46.37 18.13 -22.65
CA LYS A 34 45.15 17.58 -23.29
C LYS A 34 44.80 16.17 -22.78
N GLN A 35 45.78 15.30 -22.58
CA GLN A 35 45.57 13.97 -22.01
C GLN A 35 45.14 14.03 -20.54
N LEU A 36 45.74 14.92 -19.74
CA LEU A 36 45.35 15.15 -18.35
C LEU A 36 43.91 15.71 -18.25
N LEU A 37 43.54 16.64 -19.12
CA LEU A 37 42.16 17.14 -19.21
C LEU A 37 41.17 16.03 -19.59
N ALA A 38 41.53 15.17 -20.55
CA ALA A 38 40.70 14.01 -20.91
C ALA A 38 40.53 13.04 -19.73
N LEU A 39 41.59 12.82 -18.94
CA LEU A 39 41.53 12.04 -17.70
C LEU A 39 40.58 12.67 -16.67
N GLN A 40 40.69 13.98 -16.48
CA GLN A 40 39.79 14.70 -15.57
C GLN A 40 38.33 14.58 -16.02
N ILE A 41 38.04 14.80 -17.31
CA ILE A 41 36.70 14.66 -17.87
C ILE A 41 36.16 13.24 -17.68
N ASN A 42 36.98 12.21 -17.90
CA ASN A 42 36.57 10.83 -17.71
C ASN A 42 36.32 10.48 -16.24
N ALA A 43 37.15 11.01 -15.33
CA ALA A 43 36.93 10.88 -13.90
C ALA A 43 35.63 11.57 -13.46
N GLU A 44 35.39 12.78 -13.94
CA GLU A 44 34.15 13.53 -13.71
C GLU A 44 32.93 12.77 -14.24
N LYS A 45 33.00 12.21 -15.45
CA LYS A 45 31.93 11.37 -16.03
C LYS A 45 31.64 10.13 -15.18
N PHE A 46 32.67 9.45 -14.69
CA PHE A 46 32.51 8.29 -13.82
C PHE A 46 31.83 8.65 -12.49
N PHE A 47 32.32 9.69 -11.80
CA PHE A 47 31.71 10.16 -10.54
C PHE A 47 30.33 10.77 -10.75
N PHE A 48 30.08 11.39 -11.90
CA PHE A 48 28.75 11.84 -12.30
C PHE A 48 27.80 10.66 -12.46
N GLY A 49 28.24 9.57 -13.12
CA GLY A 49 27.43 8.35 -13.28
C GLY A 49 27.02 7.73 -11.94
N ILE A 50 27.94 7.63 -10.98
CA ILE A 50 27.63 7.14 -9.62
C ILE A 50 26.58 8.02 -8.93
N ARG A 51 26.79 9.34 -8.95
CA ARG A 51 25.85 10.30 -8.33
C ARG A 51 24.48 10.26 -8.99
N LYS A 52 24.45 10.18 -10.31
CA LYS A 52 23.20 10.07 -11.07
C LYS A 52 22.43 8.82 -10.66
N SER A 53 23.10 7.68 -10.58
CA SER A 53 22.47 6.43 -10.14
C SER A 53 21.90 6.56 -8.73
N LEU A 54 22.66 7.12 -7.78
CA LEU A 54 22.19 7.35 -6.41
C LEU A 54 20.93 8.22 -6.37
N VAL A 55 20.90 9.30 -7.15
CA VAL A 55 19.72 10.18 -7.27
C VAL A 55 18.53 9.42 -7.86
N GLU A 56 18.73 8.62 -8.90
CA GLU A 56 17.66 7.82 -9.52
C GLU A 56 17.05 6.79 -8.52
N PHE A 57 17.84 6.24 -7.60
CA PHE A 57 17.33 5.39 -6.52
C PHE A 57 16.56 6.20 -5.46
N ASP A 58 17.03 7.40 -5.10
CA ASP A 58 16.38 8.27 -4.13
C ASP A 58 15.06 8.84 -4.66
N GLU A 59 14.95 9.15 -5.95
CA GLU A 59 13.71 9.62 -6.59
C GLU A 59 12.52 8.68 -6.32
N VAL A 60 12.75 7.37 -6.33
CA VAL A 60 11.71 6.37 -6.02
C VAL A 60 11.25 6.50 -4.57
N LEU A 61 12.21 6.64 -3.63
CA LEU A 61 11.91 6.82 -2.22
C LEU A 61 11.24 8.16 -1.94
N GLU A 62 11.63 9.21 -2.64
CA GLU A 62 11.07 10.55 -2.48
C GLU A 62 9.58 10.58 -2.86
N VAL A 63 9.19 9.93 -3.96
CA VAL A 63 7.78 9.81 -4.34
C VAL A 63 6.96 9.10 -3.26
N GLN A 64 7.49 8.00 -2.73
CA GLN A 64 6.83 7.23 -1.66
C GLN A 64 6.75 8.02 -0.35
N ARG A 65 7.85 8.69 0.02
CA ARG A 65 7.96 9.54 1.21
C ARG A 65 6.96 10.69 1.17
N LYS A 66 6.87 11.37 0.03
CA LYS A 66 5.88 12.43 -0.18
C LYS A 66 4.47 11.92 0.04
N HIS A 67 4.11 10.77 -0.56
CA HIS A 67 2.78 10.18 -0.36
C HIS A 67 2.48 9.87 1.11
N VAL A 68 3.42 9.24 1.82
CA VAL A 68 3.23 8.88 3.24
C VAL A 68 3.16 10.10 4.13
N TYR A 69 3.99 11.12 3.91
CA TYR A 69 3.98 12.33 4.71
C TYR A 69 2.79 13.23 4.42
N ASP A 70 2.32 13.28 3.17
CA ASP A 70 1.06 13.96 2.82
C ASP A 70 -0.13 13.28 3.53
N LEU A 71 -0.17 11.95 3.53
CA LEU A 71 -1.19 11.17 4.25
C LEU A 71 -1.10 11.39 5.76
N ARG A 72 0.11 11.30 6.34
CA ARG A 72 0.34 11.54 7.77
C ARG A 72 -0.08 12.94 8.19
N GLN A 73 0.26 13.95 7.38
CA GLN A 73 -0.13 15.34 7.62
C GLN A 73 -1.65 15.53 7.52
N SER A 74 -2.30 14.89 6.54
CA SER A 74 -3.76 14.86 6.41
C SER A 74 -4.43 14.28 7.66
N ILE A 75 -3.89 13.20 8.24
CA ILE A 75 -4.44 12.58 9.46
C ILE A 75 -4.25 13.48 10.69
N LEU A 76 -3.11 14.15 10.81
CA LEU A 76 -2.78 15.00 11.96
C LEU A 76 -3.52 16.34 11.95
N THR A 77 -3.55 17.02 10.79
CA THR A 77 -4.18 18.34 10.64
C THR A 77 -5.63 18.30 10.18
N GLY A 78 -6.08 17.14 9.71
CA GLY A 78 -7.44 16.97 9.23
C GLY A 78 -8.47 17.18 10.33
N ASN A 79 -9.60 17.77 9.93
CA ASN A 79 -10.79 17.82 10.77
C ASN A 79 -11.16 16.39 11.19
N SER A 80 -11.70 16.23 12.39
CA SER A 80 -12.02 14.90 12.90
C SER A 80 -12.97 14.09 12.02
N GLU A 81 -13.86 14.76 11.27
CA GLU A 81 -14.74 14.10 10.30
C GLU A 81 -13.96 13.47 9.13
N SER A 82 -12.84 14.08 8.72
CA SER A 82 -11.93 13.51 7.72
C SER A 82 -11.27 12.23 8.23
N THR A 83 -10.83 12.21 9.49
CA THR A 83 -10.17 11.03 10.08
C THR A 83 -11.10 9.81 10.09
N SER A 84 -12.33 9.96 10.57
CA SER A 84 -13.30 8.85 10.58
C SER A 84 -13.66 8.40 9.15
N GLN A 85 -13.70 9.32 8.17
CA GLN A 85 -13.86 8.96 6.76
C GLN A 85 -12.70 8.10 6.23
N HIS A 86 -11.45 8.40 6.61
CA HIS A 86 -10.29 7.59 6.22
C HIS A 86 -10.38 6.18 6.82
N ILE A 87 -10.88 6.04 8.05
CA ILE A 87 -11.10 4.72 8.68
C ILE A 87 -12.14 3.91 7.91
N PHE A 88 -13.26 4.54 7.52
CA PHE A 88 -14.26 3.84 6.71
C PHE A 88 -13.72 3.44 5.33
N GLN A 89 -12.86 4.26 4.73
CA GLN A 89 -12.15 3.88 3.51
C GLN A 89 -11.20 2.71 3.73
N TYR A 90 -10.50 2.66 4.88
CA TYR A 90 -9.63 1.54 5.23
C TYR A 90 -10.41 0.25 5.44
N MET A 91 -11.53 0.31 6.17
CA MET A 91 -12.44 -0.84 6.34
C MET A 91 -12.95 -1.36 5.00
N GLN A 92 -13.42 -0.46 4.13
CA GLN A 92 -13.86 -0.84 2.79
C GLN A 92 -12.73 -1.48 1.98
N ALA A 93 -11.54 -0.88 1.97
CA ALA A 93 -10.38 -1.40 1.23
C ALA A 93 -9.92 -2.77 1.76
N VAL A 94 -9.96 -2.99 3.08
CA VAL A 94 -9.64 -4.30 3.68
C VAL A 94 -10.66 -5.35 3.23
N VAL A 95 -11.95 -5.02 3.24
CA VAL A 95 -13.00 -5.91 2.71
C VAL A 95 -12.81 -6.19 1.22
N ASP A 96 -12.46 -5.17 0.45
CA ASP A 96 -12.21 -5.29 -0.99
C ASP A 96 -11.06 -6.27 -1.27
N GLU A 97 -9.96 -6.18 -0.53
CA GLU A 97 -8.82 -7.09 -0.63
C GLU A 97 -9.23 -8.54 -0.31
N ILE A 98 -10.05 -8.77 0.72
CA ILE A 98 -10.57 -10.10 1.08
C ILE A 98 -11.46 -10.65 -0.04
N VAL A 99 -12.37 -9.82 -0.56
CA VAL A 99 -13.28 -10.26 -1.63
C VAL A 99 -12.47 -10.58 -2.89
N PHE A 100 -11.56 -9.71 -3.33
CA PHE A 100 -10.76 -9.93 -4.54
C PHE A 100 -9.85 -11.15 -4.46
N LYS A 101 -9.35 -11.50 -3.27
CA LYS A 101 -8.56 -12.71 -3.07
C LYS A 101 -9.38 -13.98 -3.24
N ASN A 102 -10.68 -13.95 -2.93
CA ASN A 102 -11.53 -15.14 -2.84
C ASN A 102 -12.59 -15.24 -3.97
N VAL A 103 -12.83 -14.15 -4.69
CA VAL A 103 -13.87 -14.02 -5.71
C VAL A 103 -13.25 -13.75 -7.07
N ASN A 104 -13.69 -14.52 -8.07
CA ASN A 104 -13.32 -14.30 -9.46
C ASN A 104 -14.55 -13.81 -10.26
N PRO A 105 -14.60 -12.54 -10.69
CA PRO A 105 -15.71 -11.96 -11.45
C PRO A 105 -16.02 -12.66 -12.80
N LEU A 106 -15.09 -13.46 -13.32
CA LEU A 106 -15.25 -14.23 -14.56
C LEU A 106 -16.02 -15.54 -14.34
N LYS A 107 -16.03 -16.08 -13.12
CA LYS A 107 -16.63 -17.39 -12.78
C LYS A 107 -17.95 -17.23 -12.05
N HIS A 108 -18.83 -18.21 -12.19
CA HIS A 108 -20.11 -18.26 -11.48
C HIS A 108 -19.92 -18.25 -9.95
N PRO A 109 -20.81 -17.61 -9.16
CA PRO A 109 -20.71 -17.53 -7.69
C PRO A 109 -20.56 -18.85 -6.95
N SER A 110 -21.10 -19.95 -7.49
CA SER A 110 -20.91 -21.30 -6.93
C SER A 110 -19.47 -21.78 -6.91
N CYS A 111 -18.59 -21.21 -7.75
CA CYS A 111 -17.18 -21.55 -7.81
C CYS A 111 -16.30 -20.63 -6.94
N TRP A 112 -16.90 -19.67 -6.22
CA TRP A 112 -16.16 -18.78 -5.33
C TRP A 112 -15.86 -19.47 -4.00
N SER A 113 -14.72 -19.17 -3.39
CA SER A 113 -14.34 -19.76 -2.09
C SER A 113 -14.98 -19.00 -0.94
N LEU A 114 -16.29 -19.18 -0.77
CA LEU A 114 -17.14 -18.43 0.16
C LEU A 114 -16.79 -18.69 1.64
N GLY A 115 -16.50 -19.93 2.05
CA GLY A 115 -16.11 -20.20 3.44
C GLY A 115 -14.74 -19.65 3.79
N LYS A 116 -13.79 -19.62 2.84
CA LYS A 116 -12.50 -18.94 3.06
C LYS A 116 -12.69 -17.44 3.22
N LEU A 117 -13.55 -16.84 2.38
CA LEU A 117 -13.90 -15.43 2.48
C LEU A 117 -14.52 -15.10 3.83
N LEU A 118 -15.53 -15.87 4.27
CA LEU A 118 -16.19 -15.65 5.56
C LEU A 118 -15.24 -15.85 6.72
N LYS A 119 -14.35 -16.85 6.65
CA LYS A 119 -13.31 -17.06 7.66
C LYS A 119 -12.37 -15.85 7.74
N GLU A 120 -11.77 -15.44 6.63
CA GLU A 120 -10.86 -14.28 6.60
C GLU A 120 -11.54 -12.97 7.03
N TYR A 121 -12.83 -12.82 6.73
CA TYR A 121 -13.63 -11.68 7.18
C TYR A 121 -13.92 -11.72 8.68
N ASN A 122 -14.27 -12.89 9.21
CA ASN A 122 -14.53 -13.08 10.65
C ASN A 122 -13.24 -12.98 11.46
N ASP A 123 -12.11 -13.46 10.96
CA ASP A 123 -10.80 -13.35 11.64
C ASP A 123 -10.43 -11.88 11.90
N ILE A 124 -10.78 -10.96 10.98
CA ILE A 124 -10.55 -9.52 11.16
C ILE A 124 -11.58 -8.87 12.08
N ALA A 125 -12.79 -9.44 12.09
CA ALA A 125 -13.92 -8.93 12.84
C ALA A 125 -14.15 -9.66 14.18
N GLU A 126 -13.13 -10.37 14.67
CA GLU A 126 -13.10 -11.50 15.60
C GLU A 126 -14.14 -11.46 16.74
N GLU A 127 -14.39 -10.30 17.35
CA GLU A 127 -15.37 -10.15 18.45
C GLU A 127 -16.64 -9.38 18.08
N LEU A 128 -16.64 -8.59 17.00
CA LEU A 128 -17.78 -7.74 16.63
C LEU A 128 -18.89 -8.50 15.89
N LEU A 129 -18.54 -9.57 15.18
CA LEU A 129 -19.44 -10.23 14.22
C LEU A 129 -19.68 -11.71 14.50
N ASN A 130 -19.08 -12.27 15.56
CA ASN A 130 -19.05 -13.71 15.79
C ASN A 130 -20.47 -14.31 15.89
N ASP A 131 -21.46 -13.54 16.37
CA ASP A 131 -22.85 -13.99 16.46
C ASP A 131 -23.67 -13.81 15.16
N CYS A 132 -23.25 -12.93 14.25
CA CYS A 132 -24.05 -12.56 13.07
C CYS A 132 -23.88 -13.54 11.91
N PHE A 133 -22.69 -14.13 11.76
CA PHE A 133 -22.38 -15.04 10.65
C PHE A 133 -22.29 -16.52 11.03
N ALA A 134 -22.34 -16.87 12.33
CA ALA A 134 -22.19 -18.24 12.83
C ALA A 134 -23.20 -19.27 12.28
N GLY A 135 -24.34 -18.82 11.74
CA GLY A 135 -25.41 -19.68 11.21
C GLY A 135 -25.45 -19.83 9.67
N ILE A 136 -24.55 -19.21 8.93
CA ILE A 136 -24.63 -19.15 7.46
C ILE A 136 -23.81 -20.28 6.85
N THR A 137 -24.49 -21.20 6.18
CA THR A 137 -23.84 -22.24 5.37
C THR A 137 -23.35 -21.65 4.05
N GLU A 138 -22.25 -22.18 3.50
CA GLU A 138 -21.75 -21.78 2.17
C GLU A 138 -22.85 -21.90 1.08
N GLU A 139 -23.74 -22.88 1.24
CA GLU A 139 -24.87 -23.10 0.35
C GLU A 139 -25.93 -22.00 0.42
N SER A 140 -26.22 -21.45 1.60
CA SER A 140 -27.17 -20.34 1.73
C SER A 140 -26.58 -19.06 1.15
N PHE A 141 -25.30 -18.80 1.41
CA PHE A 141 -24.57 -17.66 0.85
C PHE A 141 -24.50 -17.71 -0.68
N GLY A 142 -24.18 -18.89 -1.25
CA GLY A 142 -24.14 -19.11 -2.69
C GLY A 142 -25.50 -18.93 -3.36
N LYS A 143 -26.58 -19.47 -2.76
CA LYS A 143 -27.95 -19.30 -3.26
C LYS A 143 -28.36 -17.82 -3.28
N SER A 144 -28.02 -17.07 -2.23
CA SER A 144 -28.30 -15.64 -2.15
C SER A 144 -27.56 -14.83 -3.21
N LEU A 145 -26.30 -15.17 -3.49
CA LEU A 145 -25.53 -14.53 -4.56
C LEU A 145 -26.05 -14.87 -5.96
N SER A 146 -26.52 -16.09 -6.19
CA SER A 146 -27.15 -16.49 -7.45
C SER A 146 -28.47 -15.74 -7.68
N GLN A 147 -29.30 -15.59 -6.64
CA GLN A 147 -30.55 -14.80 -6.72
C GLN A 147 -30.31 -13.32 -7.04
N LEU A 148 -29.20 -12.74 -6.58
CA LEU A 148 -28.82 -11.37 -6.93
C LEU A 148 -28.52 -11.16 -8.41
N HIS A 149 -28.02 -12.19 -9.10
CA HIS A 149 -27.73 -12.07 -10.53
C HIS A 149 -29.01 -11.90 -11.36
N GLU A 150 -30.13 -12.45 -10.88
CA GLU A 150 -31.43 -12.39 -11.56
C GLU A 150 -32.16 -11.06 -11.30
N LEU A 151 -31.74 -10.28 -10.30
CA LEU A 151 -32.32 -8.99 -9.96
C LEU A 151 -31.74 -7.86 -10.82
N ASN A 152 -32.42 -7.54 -11.92
CA ASN A 152 -32.06 -6.47 -12.86
C ASN A 152 -32.19 -5.04 -12.27
N SER A 153 -32.87 -4.86 -11.14
CA SER A 153 -33.04 -3.55 -10.48
C SER A 153 -32.99 -3.67 -8.97
N VAL A 154 -31.84 -3.39 -8.38
CA VAL A 154 -31.66 -3.40 -6.93
C VAL A 154 -31.92 -1.99 -6.37
N ASN A 155 -32.83 -1.86 -5.40
CA ASN A 155 -32.99 -0.61 -4.65
C ASN A 155 -31.80 -0.45 -3.70
N ILE A 156 -31.00 0.58 -3.99
CA ILE A 156 -29.62 0.75 -3.53
C ILE A 156 -29.50 1.16 -2.05
N ASN A 157 -30.53 1.80 -1.51
CA ASN A 157 -30.50 2.41 -0.18
C ASN A 157 -30.83 1.43 0.96
N ASP A 158 -31.56 0.35 0.65
CA ASP A 158 -31.98 -0.70 1.60
C ASP A 158 -31.53 -2.10 1.13
N PHE A 159 -30.38 -2.15 0.45
CA PHE A 159 -29.86 -3.39 -0.09
C PHE A 159 -29.41 -4.33 1.03
N HIS A 160 -29.99 -5.53 1.03
CA HIS A 160 -29.54 -6.65 1.84
C HIS A 160 -29.54 -7.88 0.94
N LEU A 161 -28.52 -8.72 1.10
CA LEU A 161 -28.54 -10.04 0.49
C LEU A 161 -29.70 -10.85 1.12
N PRO A 162 -30.48 -11.58 0.32
CA PRO A 162 -31.49 -12.49 0.86
C PRO A 162 -30.80 -13.51 1.79
N ASN A 163 -31.46 -13.95 2.86
CA ASN A 163 -30.94 -14.94 3.84
C ASN A 163 -29.67 -14.55 4.63
N LEU A 164 -29.23 -13.29 4.55
CA LEU A 164 -28.08 -12.79 5.32
C LEU A 164 -28.51 -11.71 6.33
N PRO A 165 -27.77 -11.53 7.44
CA PRO A 165 -28.11 -10.55 8.47
C PRO A 165 -28.17 -9.16 7.84
N LYS A 166 -29.19 -8.40 8.22
CA LYS A 166 -29.28 -7.00 7.82
C LYS A 166 -28.21 -6.22 8.59
N PRO A 167 -27.46 -5.32 7.92
CA PRO A 167 -26.54 -4.45 8.63
C PRO A 167 -27.32 -3.65 9.70
N PRO A 168 -26.81 -3.54 10.93
CA PRO A 168 -27.54 -2.97 12.07
C PRO A 168 -28.02 -1.53 11.81
N ASN A 169 -27.33 -0.80 10.94
CA ASN A 169 -27.80 0.40 10.27
C ASN A 169 -27.31 0.31 8.82
N SER A 170 -28.20 0.28 7.82
CA SER A 170 -27.77 0.37 6.41
C SER A 170 -26.96 1.66 6.25
N PHE A 171 -25.63 1.53 6.12
CA PHE A 171 -24.73 2.67 6.04
C PHE A 171 -25.11 3.47 4.79
N ARG A 172 -25.65 4.67 4.97
CA ARG A 172 -26.07 5.55 3.85
C ARG A 172 -24.88 6.27 3.19
N GLY A 173 -23.74 5.59 3.10
CA GLY A 173 -22.48 6.14 2.61
C GLY A 173 -21.95 7.30 3.47
N ILE A 174 -20.79 7.83 3.08
CA ILE A 174 -20.23 9.09 3.58
C ILE A 174 -21.23 10.22 3.24
N ARG A 175 -22.18 10.50 4.14
CA ARG A 175 -23.21 11.51 3.91
C ARG A 175 -22.68 12.90 4.23
N ALA A 176 -21.83 13.42 3.35
CA ALA A 176 -21.56 14.85 3.25
C ALA A 176 -21.42 15.25 1.77
N LYS A 177 -22.52 15.72 1.18
CA LYS A 177 -22.59 16.55 -0.05
C LYS A 177 -21.74 16.14 -1.27
N SER A 178 -21.63 14.86 -1.62
CA SER A 178 -21.24 14.49 -3.00
C SER A 178 -22.00 13.27 -3.53
N SER A 179 -23.00 13.56 -4.35
CA SER A 179 -23.45 12.78 -5.53
C SER A 179 -23.16 11.26 -5.57
N SER A 180 -24.18 10.51 -5.18
CA SER A 180 -24.61 9.20 -5.71
C SER A 180 -23.69 7.99 -5.49
N LEU A 181 -24.32 6.83 -5.28
CA LEU A 181 -23.73 5.50 -5.36
C LEU A 181 -22.76 5.33 -6.52
N ARG A 182 -22.94 6.04 -7.65
CA ARG A 182 -22.01 5.98 -8.78
C ARG A 182 -20.62 6.52 -8.44
N ARG A 183 -20.49 7.52 -7.56
CA ARG A 183 -19.19 8.01 -7.08
C ARG A 183 -18.60 7.11 -6.01
N TRP A 184 -19.42 6.54 -5.13
CA TRP A 184 -18.96 5.59 -4.11
C TRP A 184 -18.59 4.22 -4.70
N LEU A 185 -19.44 3.70 -5.60
CA LEU A 185 -19.08 2.59 -6.48
C LEU A 185 -17.93 2.95 -7.40
N ALA A 186 -17.75 4.20 -7.85
CA ALA A 186 -16.54 4.57 -8.60
C ALA A 186 -15.27 4.57 -7.72
N ILE A 187 -15.39 4.95 -6.45
CA ILE A 187 -14.30 4.84 -5.46
C ILE A 187 -14.00 3.37 -5.15
N CYS A 188 -15.03 2.51 -5.16
CA CYS A 188 -14.95 1.08 -4.88
C CYS A 188 -14.65 0.23 -6.13
N THR A 189 -15.02 0.64 -7.33
CA THR A 189 -14.64 0.01 -8.59
C THR A 189 -13.20 0.41 -8.84
N ASP A 190 -12.33 -0.31 -8.16
CA ASP A 190 -10.96 -0.41 -8.59
C ASP A 190 -11.01 -0.93 -10.04
N ASP A 191 -10.46 -0.16 -10.98
CA ASP A 191 -10.38 -0.50 -12.42
C ASP A 191 -9.60 -1.81 -12.67
N SER A 192 -9.08 -2.41 -11.60
CA SER A 192 -8.40 -3.71 -11.55
C SER A 192 -9.34 -4.92 -11.67
N THR A 193 -10.65 -4.77 -11.45
CA THR A 193 -11.57 -5.92 -11.62
C THR A 193 -11.71 -6.27 -13.10
N PRO A 194 -11.36 -7.49 -13.54
CA PRO A 194 -11.58 -7.88 -14.93
C PRO A 194 -13.08 -7.79 -15.26
N ASP A 195 -13.39 -7.23 -16.43
CA ASP A 195 -14.76 -7.11 -16.94
C ASP A 195 -15.36 -8.51 -17.13
N GLY A 196 -16.06 -8.97 -16.09
CA GLY A 196 -16.65 -10.29 -16.02
C GLY A 196 -18.16 -10.23 -15.86
N LYS A 197 -18.84 -11.29 -16.31
CA LYS A 197 -20.30 -11.46 -16.22
C LYS A 197 -20.82 -11.28 -14.77
N TYR A 198 -20.00 -11.57 -13.77
CA TYR A 198 -20.36 -11.48 -12.35
C TYR A 198 -19.73 -10.27 -11.62
N ARG A 199 -19.23 -9.27 -12.36
CA ARG A 199 -18.67 -8.02 -11.79
C ARG A 199 -19.68 -7.29 -10.90
N ALA A 200 -20.93 -7.20 -11.33
CA ALA A 200 -22.00 -6.57 -10.55
C ALA A 200 -22.23 -7.29 -9.20
N THR A 201 -22.30 -8.62 -9.23
CA THR A 201 -22.48 -9.44 -8.02
C THR A 201 -21.30 -9.30 -7.07
N ALA A 202 -20.06 -9.29 -7.58
CA ALA A 202 -18.86 -9.07 -6.76
C ALA A 202 -18.84 -7.67 -6.12
N ASN A 203 -19.24 -6.64 -6.86
CA ASN A 203 -19.32 -5.27 -6.34
C ASN A 203 -20.42 -5.13 -5.26
N LEU A 204 -21.56 -5.79 -5.43
CA LEU A 204 -22.62 -5.82 -4.42
C LEU A 204 -22.16 -6.55 -3.16
N LEU A 205 -21.41 -7.64 -3.30
CA LEU A 205 -20.83 -8.37 -2.17
C LEU A 205 -19.81 -7.49 -1.40
N ARG A 206 -18.89 -6.84 -2.11
CA ARG A 206 -17.95 -5.86 -1.53
C ARG A 206 -18.67 -4.77 -0.76
N LYS A 207 -19.73 -4.23 -1.36
CA LYS A 207 -20.56 -3.20 -0.73
C LYS A 207 -21.20 -3.71 0.55
N TYR A 208 -21.87 -4.86 0.46
CA TYR A 208 -22.59 -5.43 1.59
C TYR A 208 -21.66 -5.68 2.79
N LEU A 209 -20.52 -6.33 2.57
CA LEU A 209 -19.57 -6.64 3.63
C LEU A 209 -18.89 -5.40 4.22
N GLY A 210 -18.61 -4.40 3.37
CA GLY A 210 -18.04 -3.11 3.80
C GLY A 210 -19.03 -2.30 4.64
N ASP A 211 -20.26 -2.13 4.15
CA ASP A 211 -21.35 -1.48 4.88
C ASP A 211 -21.62 -2.20 6.22
N PHE A 212 -21.56 -3.53 6.23
CA PHE A 212 -21.75 -4.33 7.45
C PHE A 212 -20.64 -4.12 8.48
N MET A 213 -19.38 -4.09 8.05
CA MET A 213 -18.22 -3.83 8.91
C MET A 213 -18.30 -2.42 9.52
N ILE A 214 -18.55 -1.41 8.69
CA ILE A 214 -18.66 -0.01 9.12
C ILE A 214 -19.85 0.18 10.07
N ALA A 215 -21.01 -0.39 9.75
CA ALA A 215 -22.20 -0.28 10.59
C ALA A 215 -22.00 -0.94 11.97
N SER A 216 -21.29 -2.07 12.00
CA SER A 216 -20.97 -2.78 13.25
C SER A 216 -19.98 -1.98 14.10
N TYR A 217 -18.94 -1.43 13.49
CA TYR A 217 -18.01 -0.51 14.16
C TYR A 217 -18.72 0.71 14.77
N LEU A 218 -19.59 1.38 14.00
CA LEU A 218 -20.35 2.53 14.48
C LEU A 218 -21.30 2.17 15.63
N LYS A 219 -21.93 0.99 15.58
CA LYS A 219 -22.80 0.51 16.65
C LYS A 219 -22.01 0.32 17.94
N VAL A 220 -20.81 -0.23 17.87
CA VAL A 220 -19.95 -0.48 19.03
C VAL A 220 -19.49 0.83 19.65
N ILE A 221 -19.05 1.78 18.81
CA ILE A 221 -18.73 3.14 19.27
C ILE A 221 -19.92 3.77 19.97
N GLN A 222 -21.11 3.70 19.37
CA GLN A 222 -22.31 4.28 19.96
C GLN A 222 -22.69 3.59 21.30
N ALA A 223 -22.52 2.28 21.40
CA ALA A 223 -22.80 1.51 22.61
C ALA A 223 -21.78 1.77 23.73
N SER A 224 -20.54 2.10 23.38
CA SER A 224 -19.46 2.36 24.35
C SER A 224 -19.69 3.61 25.21
N GLY A 225 -20.48 4.58 24.71
CA GLY A 225 -20.83 5.80 25.45
C GLY A 225 -19.68 6.79 25.68
N TYR A 226 -18.51 6.57 25.07
CA TYR A 226 -17.38 7.51 25.16
C TYR A 226 -17.68 8.83 24.44
N ASP A 227 -17.02 9.91 24.91
CA ASP A 227 -17.11 11.20 24.25
C ASP A 227 -16.55 11.16 22.82
N ALA A 228 -17.16 11.93 21.93
CA ALA A 228 -16.76 11.99 20.53
C ALA A 228 -15.30 12.42 20.38
N MET A 229 -14.79 13.32 21.23
CA MET A 229 -13.39 13.74 21.19
C MET A 229 -12.43 12.60 21.52
N TYR A 230 -12.76 11.80 22.54
CA TYR A 230 -11.95 10.64 22.93
C TYR A 230 -11.85 9.62 21.79
N ILE A 231 -12.98 9.26 21.18
CA ILE A 231 -13.02 8.34 20.04
C ILE A 231 -12.11 8.83 18.91
N LYS A 232 -12.18 10.12 18.58
CA LYS A 232 -11.37 10.74 17.51
C LYS A 232 -9.89 10.74 17.82
N GLU A 233 -9.51 10.96 19.09
CA GLU A 233 -8.12 10.93 19.52
C GLU A 233 -7.53 9.52 19.39
N ILE A 234 -8.28 8.50 19.80
CA ILE A 234 -7.88 7.10 19.62
C ILE A 234 -7.79 6.75 18.13
N GLU A 235 -8.80 7.08 17.33
CA GLU A 235 -8.80 6.86 15.88
C GLU A 235 -7.56 7.45 15.21
N ARG A 236 -7.22 8.70 15.55
CA ARG A 236 -6.03 9.38 15.03
C ARG A 236 -4.74 8.73 15.54
N ALA A 237 -4.66 8.39 16.83
CA ALA A 237 -3.49 7.80 17.43
C ALA A 237 -3.15 6.45 16.80
N VAL A 238 -4.15 5.57 16.63
CA VAL A 238 -3.98 4.26 16.00
C VAL A 238 -3.53 4.42 14.54
N LEU A 239 -4.19 5.29 13.76
CA LEU A 239 -3.81 5.55 12.36
C LEU A 239 -2.36 6.01 12.20
N VAL A 240 -1.90 6.95 13.04
CA VAL A 240 -0.54 7.47 12.95
C VAL A 240 0.47 6.43 13.43
N LYS A 241 0.18 5.71 14.53
CA LYS A 241 1.07 4.68 15.08
C LYS A 241 1.30 3.55 14.08
N THR A 242 0.23 3.04 13.45
CA THR A 242 0.34 1.96 12.45
C THR A 242 1.06 2.43 11.19
N LEU A 243 0.78 3.63 10.70
CA LEU A 243 1.46 4.22 9.54
C LEU A 243 2.96 4.39 9.80
N ASP A 244 3.34 5.00 10.93
CA ASP A 244 4.73 5.25 11.30
C ASP A 244 5.51 3.94 11.50
N CYS A 245 4.88 2.91 12.08
CA CYS A 245 5.50 1.60 12.27
C CYS A 245 5.86 0.95 10.93
N PHE A 246 4.89 0.80 10.02
CA PHE A 246 5.11 0.18 8.73
C PHE A 246 6.00 1.01 7.80
N TRP A 247 5.92 2.34 7.88
CA TRP A 247 6.80 3.22 7.10
C TRP A 247 8.26 3.05 7.49
N ARG A 248 8.57 2.96 8.78
CA ARG A 248 9.93 2.70 9.25
C ARG A 248 10.45 1.36 8.76
N ASP A 249 9.64 0.31 8.84
CA ASP A 249 10.02 -1.02 8.33
C ASP A 249 10.24 -1.00 6.82
N HIS A 250 9.40 -0.26 6.08
CA HIS A 250 9.55 -0.08 4.64
C HIS A 250 10.86 0.64 4.28
N LEU A 251 11.25 1.69 5.00
CA LEU A 251 12.54 2.35 4.79
C LEU A 251 13.72 1.39 4.97
N VAL A 252 13.68 0.53 5.99
CA VAL A 252 14.69 -0.51 6.19
C VAL A 252 14.69 -1.52 5.03
N ASN A 253 13.51 -1.95 4.58
CA ASN A 253 13.37 -2.88 3.46
C ASN A 253 13.86 -2.28 2.14
N MET A 254 13.62 -1.00 1.89
CA MET A 254 14.12 -0.30 0.70
C MET A 254 15.64 -0.15 0.71
N ASN A 255 16.25 0.13 1.87
CA ASN A 255 17.70 0.15 1.99
C ASN A 255 18.33 -1.23 1.70
N ARG A 256 17.70 -2.30 2.22
CA ARG A 256 18.11 -3.69 1.92
C ARG A 256 17.94 -4.02 0.44
N LEU A 257 16.82 -3.61 -0.17
CA LEU A 257 16.53 -3.82 -1.59
C LEU A 257 17.56 -3.14 -2.48
N SER A 258 17.91 -1.88 -2.20
CA SER A 258 18.92 -1.13 -2.95
C SER A 258 20.27 -1.88 -2.99
N SER A 259 20.68 -2.44 -1.86
CA SER A 259 21.91 -3.24 -1.78
C SER A 259 21.80 -4.56 -2.55
N ALA A 260 20.67 -5.25 -2.45
CA ALA A 260 20.45 -6.57 -3.05
C ALA A 260 20.32 -6.52 -4.58
N VAL A 261 19.69 -5.48 -5.12
CA VAL A 261 19.39 -5.38 -6.55
C VAL A 261 20.65 -5.17 -7.39
N ASN A 262 21.72 -4.61 -6.81
CA ASN A 262 23.03 -4.53 -7.47
C ASN A 262 23.58 -5.90 -7.87
N VAL A 263 23.27 -6.97 -7.13
CA VAL A 263 23.70 -8.34 -7.48
C VAL A 263 22.95 -8.88 -8.69
N ARG A 264 21.72 -8.40 -8.95
CA ARG A 264 20.93 -8.84 -10.12
C ARG A 264 21.51 -8.32 -11.44
N SER A 265 22.40 -7.34 -11.41
CA SER A 265 23.15 -6.88 -12.59
C SER A 265 23.98 -7.99 -13.24
N PHE A 266 24.45 -8.98 -12.46
CA PHE A 266 25.15 -10.16 -12.99
C PHE A 266 24.26 -11.01 -13.93
N GLY A 267 22.93 -10.92 -13.78
CA GLY A 267 21.95 -11.56 -14.65
C GLY A 267 21.53 -10.72 -15.86
N HIS A 268 22.29 -9.67 -16.21
CA HIS A 268 21.98 -8.71 -17.28
C HIS A 268 20.64 -7.98 -17.11
N ARG A 269 20.15 -7.86 -15.87
CA ARG A 269 18.96 -7.06 -15.55
C ARG A 269 19.37 -5.68 -15.07
N ASN A 270 18.58 -4.67 -15.43
CA ASN A 270 18.82 -3.31 -15.00
C ASN A 270 18.46 -3.16 -13.49
N PRO A 271 19.43 -2.87 -12.60
CA PRO A 271 19.18 -2.74 -11.17
C PRO A 271 18.14 -1.66 -10.84
N LEU A 272 18.14 -0.54 -11.57
CA LEU A 272 17.21 0.55 -11.28
C LEU A 272 15.76 0.15 -11.55
N GLU A 273 15.50 -0.59 -12.63
CA GLU A 273 14.16 -1.05 -12.98
C GLU A 273 13.64 -2.07 -11.98
N GLU A 274 14.48 -3.03 -11.59
CA GLU A 274 14.15 -4.03 -10.58
C GLU A 274 13.84 -3.37 -9.22
N TYR A 275 14.62 -2.36 -8.83
CA TYR A 275 14.36 -1.59 -7.61
C TYR A 275 13.05 -0.81 -7.68
N LYS A 276 12.72 -0.21 -8.84
CA LYS A 276 11.43 0.47 -9.04
C LYS A 276 10.25 -0.50 -8.91
N ILE A 277 10.33 -1.66 -9.56
CA ILE A 277 9.26 -2.66 -9.54
C ILE A 277 9.06 -3.24 -8.14
N ASP A 278 10.13 -3.77 -7.54
CA ASP A 278 10.06 -4.38 -6.20
C ASP A 278 9.74 -3.33 -5.13
N GLY A 279 10.30 -2.12 -5.25
CA GLY A 279 10.04 -1.01 -4.34
C GLY A 279 8.58 -0.56 -4.37
N CYS A 280 7.95 -0.49 -5.56
CA CYS A 280 6.52 -0.25 -5.68
C CYS A 280 5.69 -1.39 -5.07
N ARG A 281 6.07 -2.64 -5.30
CA ARG A 281 5.38 -3.80 -4.72
C ARG A 281 5.45 -3.80 -3.20
N PHE A 282 6.62 -3.53 -2.61
CA PHE A 282 6.80 -3.40 -1.17
C PHE A 282 5.97 -2.27 -0.60
N PHE A 283 5.91 -1.13 -1.30
CA PHE A 283 5.11 0.01 -0.87
C PHE A 283 3.61 -0.28 -0.87
N ILE A 284 3.08 -0.93 -1.92
CA ILE A 284 1.66 -1.34 -1.97
C ILE A 284 1.35 -2.34 -0.85
N SER A 285 2.25 -3.32 -0.62
CA SER A 285 2.11 -4.28 0.46
C SER A 285 2.14 -3.62 1.84
N MET A 286 2.99 -2.62 2.03
CA MET A 286 3.06 -1.82 3.25
C MET A 286 1.72 -1.10 3.49
N LEU A 287 1.19 -0.40 2.47
CA LEU A 287 -0.09 0.31 2.60
C LEU A 287 -1.26 -0.63 2.91
N SER A 288 -1.31 -1.81 2.29
CA SER A 288 -2.32 -2.85 2.61
C SER A 288 -2.18 -3.35 4.05
N ALA A 289 -0.96 -3.63 4.51
CA ALA A 289 -0.70 -4.04 5.88
C ALA A 289 -1.06 -2.95 6.90
N THR A 290 -0.75 -1.67 6.62
CA THR A 290 -1.16 -0.53 7.45
C THR A 290 -2.69 -0.47 7.58
N ARG A 291 -3.44 -0.57 6.46
CA ARG A 291 -4.91 -0.55 6.50
C ARG A 291 -5.45 -1.69 7.36
N ARG A 292 -4.99 -2.91 7.12
CA ARG A 292 -5.42 -4.11 7.84
C ARG A 292 -5.17 -3.98 9.34
N LEU A 293 -3.94 -3.69 9.74
CA LEU A 293 -3.59 -3.57 11.16
C LEU A 293 -4.35 -2.44 11.86
N THR A 294 -4.58 -1.32 11.16
CA THR A 294 -5.37 -0.20 11.71
C THR A 294 -6.80 -0.65 12.02
N VAL A 295 -7.45 -1.34 11.07
CA VAL A 295 -8.82 -1.83 11.24
C VAL A 295 -8.88 -2.86 12.37
N GLU A 296 -7.98 -3.85 12.36
CA GLU A 296 -7.89 -4.86 13.42
C GLU A 296 -7.66 -4.23 14.80
N SER A 297 -6.71 -3.29 14.91
CA SER A 297 -6.38 -2.61 16.17
C SER A 297 -7.56 -1.80 16.71
N LEU A 298 -8.29 -1.09 15.85
CA LEU A 298 -9.48 -0.33 16.25
C LEU A 298 -10.60 -1.27 16.68
N ILE A 299 -10.88 -2.32 15.90
CA ILE A 299 -11.91 -3.31 16.23
C ILE A 299 -11.62 -3.96 17.59
N HIS A 300 -10.39 -4.41 17.81
CA HIS A 300 -9.94 -5.00 19.06
C HIS A 300 -10.09 -4.00 20.23
N TYR A 301 -9.61 -2.77 20.05
CA TYR A 301 -9.69 -1.72 21.07
C TYR A 301 -11.12 -1.47 21.55
N TRP A 302 -12.07 -1.36 20.63
CA TRP A 302 -13.46 -1.08 20.98
C TRP A 302 -14.23 -2.30 21.49
N SER A 303 -13.72 -3.52 21.25
CA SER A 303 -14.31 -4.76 21.76
C SER A 303 -13.90 -5.03 23.21
N SER A 304 -12.64 -4.73 23.57
CA SER A 304 -12.12 -4.83 24.96
C SER A 304 -11.36 -3.55 25.36
N PRO A 305 -12.06 -2.47 25.76
CA PRO A 305 -11.41 -1.22 26.14
C PRO A 305 -10.64 -1.29 27.47
N MET A 306 -10.94 -2.25 28.36
CA MET A 306 -10.30 -2.35 29.68
C MET A 306 -8.89 -2.95 29.67
N GLU A 307 -8.48 -3.63 28.61
CA GLU A 307 -7.12 -4.20 28.45
C GLU A 307 -6.19 -3.28 27.63
N SER A 308 -6.71 -2.14 27.17
CA SER A 308 -6.10 -1.37 26.10
C SER A 308 -5.21 -0.19 26.53
N GLU A 309 -4.96 -0.03 27.83
CA GLU A 309 -3.89 0.87 28.32
C GLU A 309 -2.49 0.44 27.79
N GLU A 310 -2.33 -0.83 27.39
CA GLU A 310 -1.10 -1.36 26.80
C GLU A 310 -0.85 -0.94 25.35
N LEU A 311 -1.81 -0.30 24.66
CA LEU A 311 -1.56 0.24 23.31
C LEU A 311 -0.54 1.40 23.28
N TYR A 312 -0.08 1.85 24.45
CA TYR A 312 0.92 2.92 24.61
C TYR A 312 2.32 2.43 25.00
N VAL A 313 2.55 1.11 25.07
CA VAL A 313 3.89 0.52 25.23
C VAL A 313 4.45 0.06 23.88
#